data_AF-A0A1F7RES3-F1
#
_entry.id   AF-A0A1F7RES3-F1
#
_cell.length_a   1.000
_cell.length_b   1.000
_cell.length_c   1.000
_cell.angle_alpha   90.00
_cell.angle_beta   90.00
_cell.angle_gamma   90.00
#
_symmetry.space_group_name_H-M   'P 1'
#
loop_
_entity.id
_entity.type
_entity.pdbx_description
1 polymer ?
#
loop_
_entity_poly.entity_id
_entity_poly.type
_entity_poly.pdbx_seq_one_letter_code
_entity_poly.pdbx_strand_id
1 'polypeptide(L)'
;MPSGTILNSLTLSKVDGAIDLSAGAKDYASAAQIAVNLSDPKNNIFEKVDIININCTTTTDSPYACTGTFKALFNKDAKKQFINAATGGN
;
A
#
# COMPACT_ATOMS: atom_id res chain seq x y z
N MET A 1 -3.77 -3.18 8.48
CA MET A 1 -4.61 -2.10 7.89
C MET A 1 -5.40 -1.42 8.99
N PRO A 2 -5.55 -0.08 8.96
CA PRO A 2 -6.33 0.64 9.96
C PRO A 2 -7.83 0.29 9.89
N SER A 3 -8.55 0.49 10.99
CA SER A 3 -10.00 0.33 11.04
C SER A 3 -10.68 1.25 10.03
N GLY A 4 -11.70 0.74 9.32
CA GLY A 4 -12.39 1.54 8.29
C GLY A 4 -11.68 1.56 6.93
N THR A 5 -10.76 0.63 6.68
CA THR A 5 -10.11 0.45 5.37
C THR A 5 -10.15 -0.99 4.91
N ILE A 6 -10.11 -1.19 3.59
CA ILE A 6 -10.01 -2.50 2.92
C ILE A 6 -8.95 -2.43 1.84
N LEU A 7 -8.29 -3.55 1.58
CA LEU A 7 -7.38 -3.67 0.45
C LEU A 7 -8.19 -3.98 -0.81
N ASN A 8 -8.10 -3.14 -1.83
CA ASN A 8 -8.78 -3.37 -3.10
C ASN A 8 -7.88 -4.16 -4.05
N SER A 9 -6.63 -3.71 -4.21
CA SER A 9 -5.65 -4.38 -5.05
C SER A 9 -4.23 -4.14 -4.56
N LEU A 10 -3.35 -5.09 -4.89
CA LEU A 10 -1.92 -4.99 -4.67
C LEU A 10 -1.21 -5.46 -5.93
N THR A 11 -0.41 -4.58 -6.53
CA THR A 11 0.37 -4.85 -7.73
C THR A 11 1.84 -4.64 -7.42
N LEU A 12 2.67 -5.63 -7.73
CA LEU A 12 4.12 -5.55 -7.55
C LEU A 12 4.80 -5.09 -8.84
N SER A 13 5.50 -3.96 -8.79
CA SER A 13 6.38 -3.53 -9.87
C SER A 13 7.81 -3.99 -9.61
N LYS A 14 8.22 -5.06 -10.30
CA LYS A 14 9.55 -5.68 -10.13
C LYS A 14 10.72 -4.74 -10.46
N VAL A 15 10.50 -3.76 -11.34
CA VAL A 15 11.57 -2.95 -11.93
C VAL A 15 12.28 -2.08 -10.88
N ASP A 16 11.51 -1.50 -9.95
CA ASP A 16 12.04 -0.56 -8.96
C ASP A 16 12.09 -1.16 -7.54
N GLY A 17 11.39 -2.27 -7.33
CA GLY A 17 11.23 -2.86 -6.00
C GLY A 17 10.22 -2.12 -5.13
N ALA A 18 9.18 -1.60 -5.76
CA ALA A 18 8.04 -0.96 -5.11
C ALA A 18 6.75 -1.73 -5.42
N ILE A 19 5.79 -1.61 -4.52
CA ILE A 19 4.41 -2.06 -4.74
C ILE A 19 3.51 -0.85 -4.97
N ASP A 20 2.57 -1.01 -5.88
CA ASP A 20 1.44 -0.12 -6.03
C ASP A 20 0.23 -0.76 -5.34
N LEU A 21 -0.32 -0.06 -4.36
CA LEU A 21 -1.43 -0.49 -3.53
C LEU A 21 -2.65 0.38 -3.82
N SER A 22 -3.80 -0.24 -4.03
CA SER A 22 -5.09 0.45 -4.00
C SER A 22 -5.91 -0.05 -2.84
N ALA A 23 -6.48 0.85 -2.05
CA ALA A 23 -7.26 0.51 -0.87
C ALA A 23 -8.50 1.37 -0.75
N GLY A 24 -9.61 0.74 -0.36
CA GLY A 24 -10.84 1.41 0.01
C GLY A 24 -10.76 1.94 1.44
N ALA A 25 -11.37 3.09 1.70
CA ALA A 25 -11.43 3.72 3.01
C ALA A 25 -12.79 4.39 3.23
N LYS A 26 -13.22 4.47 4.49
CA LYS A 26 -14.47 5.16 4.87
C LYS A 26 -14.41 6.66 4.56
N ASP A 27 -13.27 7.27 4.84
CA ASP A 27 -13.03 8.71 4.72
C ASP A 27 -11.56 8.99 4.40
N TYR A 28 -11.26 10.26 4.12
CA TYR A 28 -9.90 10.74 3.85
C TYR A 28 -8.92 10.46 4.99
N ALA A 29 -9.36 10.56 6.26
CA ALA A 29 -8.50 10.33 7.41
C ALA A 29 -8.07 8.86 7.47
N SER A 30 -9.02 7.95 7.29
CA SER A 30 -8.79 6.50 7.21
C SER A 30 -7.88 6.16 6.04
N ALA A 31 -8.05 6.79 4.88
CA ALA A 31 -7.19 6.62 3.71
C ALA A 31 -5.75 7.09 3.99
N ALA A 32 -5.58 8.27 4.59
CA ALA A 32 -4.26 8.80 4.95
C ALA A 32 -3.57 7.92 6.01
N GLN A 33 -4.33 7.36 6.96
CA GLN A 33 -3.80 6.45 7.98
C GLN A 33 -3.18 5.18 7.38
N ILE A 34 -3.61 4.76 6.18
CA ILE A 34 -2.96 3.64 5.47
C ILE A 34 -1.50 3.97 5.20
N ALA A 35 -1.20 5.16 4.67
CA ALA A 35 0.17 5.58 4.37
C ALA A 35 1.01 5.69 5.65
N VAL A 36 0.43 6.21 6.73
CA VAL A 36 1.11 6.27 8.05
C VAL A 36 1.49 4.87 8.53
N ASN A 37 0.54 3.93 8.48
CA ASN A 37 0.78 2.56 8.93
C ASN A 37 1.80 1.85 8.04
N LEU A 38 1.75 2.04 6.72
CA LEU A 38 2.72 1.42 5.80
C LEU A 38 4.11 2.05 5.94
N SER A 39 4.20 3.34 6.27
CA SER A 39 5.47 4.05 6.51
C SER A 39 6.06 3.78 7.88
N ASP A 40 5.35 3.07 8.77
CA ASP A 40 5.85 2.82 10.11
C ASP A 40 7.12 1.96 10.05
N PRO A 41 8.28 2.48 10.50
CA PRO A 41 9.54 1.75 10.46
C PRO A 41 9.50 0.47 11.30
N LYS A 42 8.60 0.36 12.29
CA LYS A 42 8.43 -0.87 13.09
C LYS A 42 8.03 -2.08 12.27
N ASN A 43 7.40 -1.86 11.11
CA ASN A 43 7.01 -2.95 10.22
C ASN A 43 8.21 -3.54 9.47
N ASN A 44 9.34 -2.83 9.39
CA ASN A 44 10.58 -3.28 8.74
C ASN A 44 10.39 -3.82 7.30
N ILE A 45 9.36 -3.36 6.58
CA ILE A 45 9.04 -3.81 5.22
C ILE A 45 9.32 -2.70 4.20
N PHE A 46 8.80 -1.49 4.45
CA PHE A 46 8.91 -0.38 3.52
C PHE A 46 9.88 0.68 4.04
N GLU A 47 10.69 1.22 3.14
CA GLU A 47 11.59 2.36 3.43
C GLU A 47 10.86 3.69 3.22
N LYS A 48 9.94 3.73 2.26
CA LYS A 48 9.16 4.93 1.95
C LYS A 48 7.79 4.55 1.40
N VAL A 49 6.77 5.33 1.73
CA VAL A 49 5.44 5.23 1.14
C VAL A 49 4.96 6.60 0.73
N ASP A 50 4.53 6.70 -0.51
CA ASP A 50 3.97 7.92 -1.09
C ASP A 50 2.49 7.70 -1.40
N ILE A 51 1.67 8.69 -1.05
CA ILE A 51 0.27 8.76 -1.47
C ILE A 51 0.26 9.32 -2.90
N ILE A 52 -0.22 8.53 -3.86
CA ILE A 52 -0.34 8.96 -5.26
C ILE A 52 -1.63 9.75 -5.46
N ASN A 53 -2.73 9.24 -4.91
CA ASN A 53 -4.03 9.89 -4.97
C ASN A 53 -4.96 9.37 -3.85
N ILE A 54 -5.90 10.21 -3.42
CA ILE A 54 -7.08 9.79 -2.64
C ILE A 54 -8.31 10.40 -3.30
N ASN A 55 -9.19 9.55 -3.81
CA ASN A 55 -10.45 9.98 -4.42
C ASN A 55 -11.63 9.47 -3.59
N CYS A 56 -12.53 10.35 -3.18
CA CYS A 56 -13.73 9.99 -2.43
C CYS A 56 -14.99 10.33 -3.21
N THR A 57 -15.87 9.36 -3.39
CA THR A 57 -17.20 9.58 -3.96
C THR A 57 -18.17 9.98 -2.85
N THR A 58 -19.21 10.72 -3.20
CA THR A 58 -20.31 11.06 -2.28
C THR A 58 -21.45 10.04 -2.35
N THR A 59 -21.25 8.92 -3.04
CA THR A 59 -22.25 7.87 -3.23
C THR A 59 -22.37 7.02 -1.97
N THR A 60 -23.60 6.75 -1.54
CA THR A 60 -23.90 5.97 -0.33
C THR A 60 -23.82 4.45 -0.54
N ASP A 61 -23.47 4.01 -1.74
CA ASP A 61 -23.56 2.60 -2.15
C ASP A 61 -22.45 1.73 -1.55
N SER A 62 -21.39 2.33 -1.02
CA SER A 62 -20.28 1.62 -0.39
C SER A 62 -19.91 2.25 0.95
N PRO A 63 -19.71 1.45 2.02
CA PRO A 63 -19.15 1.94 3.26
C PRO A 63 -17.70 2.42 3.10
N TYR A 64 -17.04 2.11 1.98
CA TYR A 64 -15.69 2.59 1.62
C TYR A 64 -15.79 3.55 0.43
N ALA A 65 -16.27 4.76 0.71
CA ALA A 65 -16.50 5.79 -0.30
C ALA A 65 -15.20 6.38 -0.87
N CYS A 66 -14.07 6.19 -0.18
CA CYS A 66 -12.76 6.64 -0.60
C CYS A 66 -11.93 5.51 -1.19
N THR A 67 -11.15 5.80 -2.23
CA THR A 67 -10.09 4.94 -2.75
C THR A 67 -8.78 5.69 -2.71
N GLY A 68 -7.81 5.15 -1.96
CA GLY A 68 -6.43 5.61 -1.93
C GLY A 68 -5.55 4.75 -2.82
N THR A 69 -4.66 5.39 -3.58
CA THR A 69 -3.59 4.72 -4.33
C THR A 69 -2.26 5.13 -3.75
N PHE A 70 -1.41 4.16 -3.44
CA PHE A 70 -0.15 4.34 -2.73
C PHE A 70 0.97 3.61 -3.46
N LYS A 71 2.17 4.19 -3.44
CA LYS A 71 3.39 3.52 -3.88
C LYS A 71 4.27 3.30 -2.66
N ALA A 72 4.57 2.05 -2.34
CA ALA A 72 5.41 1.68 -1.20
C ALA A 72 6.70 1.02 -1.70
N LEU A 73 7.83 1.65 -1.39
CA LEU A 73 9.17 1.15 -1.71
C LEU A 73 9.63 0.20 -0.62
N PHE A 74 9.99 -1.03 -0.98
CA PHE A 74 10.59 -1.95 -0.02
C PHE A 74 11.93 -1.43 0.46
N ASN A 75 12.22 -1.63 1.75
CA ASN A 75 13.58 -1.47 2.24
C ASN A 75 14.49 -2.57 1.66
N LYS A 76 15.80 -2.42 1.85
CA LYS A 76 16.80 -3.34 1.28
C LYS A 76 16.61 -4.80 1.70
N ASP A 77 16.21 -5.04 2.93
CA ASP A 77 16.08 -6.40 3.48
C ASP A 77 14.80 -7.07 2.99
N ALA A 78 13.67 -6.37 3.06
CA ALA A 78 12.40 -6.82 2.53
C ALA A 78 12.45 -7.00 1.01
N LYS A 79 13.15 -6.12 0.28
CA LYS A 79 13.36 -6.28 -1.17
C LYS A 79 14.08 -7.59 -1.50
N LYS A 80 15.11 -7.96 -0.73
CA LYS A 80 15.81 -9.25 -0.89
C LYS A 80 14.89 -10.43 -0.59
N GLN A 81 14.06 -10.33 0.44
CA GLN A 81 13.16 -11.42 0.84
C GLN A 81 11.99 -11.64 -0.13
N PHE A 82 11.36 -10.55 -0.59
CA PHE A 82 10.09 -10.63 -1.32
C PHE A 82 10.22 -10.46 -2.83
N ILE A 83 11.32 -9.87 -3.34
CA ILE A 83 11.51 -9.62 -4.77
C ILE A 83 12.59 -10.50 -5.38
N ASN A 84 13.63 -10.87 -4.60
CA ASN A 84 14.72 -11.70 -5.12
C ASN A 84 14.45 -13.22 -5.04
N ALA A 85 13.20 -13.65 -4.88
CA ALA A 85 12.82 -15.06 -5.00
C ALA A 85 12.73 -15.49 -6.47
N ALA A 86 13.86 -15.41 -7.20
CA ALA A 86 14.09 -16.11 -8.47
C ALA A 86 15.57 -16.07 -8.86
N THR A 87 16.46 -16.54 -7.98
CA THR A 87 17.76 -17.06 -8.43
C THR A 87 17.98 -18.42 -7.76
N GLY A 88 17.67 -19.50 -8.48
CA GLY A 88 18.19 -20.84 -8.20
C GLY A 88 17.19 -21.88 -7.75
N GLY A 89 16.57 -22.56 -8.72
CA GLY A 89 16.41 -24.01 -8.67
C GLY A 89 17.20 -24.57 -9.84
N ASN A 90 18.31 -25.26 -9.55
CA ASN A 90 19.09 -26.03 -10.52
C ASN A 90 18.26 -27.17 -11.12
#